data_AF-A0A955KS08-F1
#
_entry.id   AF-A0A955KS08-F1
#
_cell.length_a   1.000
_cell.length_b   1.000
_cell.length_c   1.000
_cell.angle_alpha   90.00
_cell.angle_beta   90.00
_cell.angle_gamma   90.00
#
_symmetry.space_group_name_H-M   'P 1'
#
loop_
_entity.id
_entity.type
_entity.pdbx_description
1 polymer ?
#
loop_
_entity_poly.entity_id
_entity_poly.type
_entity_poly.pdbx_seq_one_letter_code
_entity_poly.pdbx_strand_id
1 'polypeptide(L)' 'MVSQQLLLELKKIIEEDYGIKLTLAEVMEVATTLVQFAEAAMKIEAKSNSS' A
#
# COMPACT_ATOMS: atom_id res chain seq x y z
N MET A 1 -5.77 -3.36 9.30
CA MET A 1 -4.41 -3.68 9.81
C MET A 1 -3.78 -4.62 8.80
N VAL A 2 -2.60 -4.28 8.26
CA VAL A 2 -1.92 -5.09 7.23
C VAL A 2 -1.32 -6.32 7.91
N SER A 3 -1.53 -7.52 7.35
CA SER A 3 -0.97 -8.75 7.91
C SER A 3 0.53 -8.85 7.64
N GLN A 4 1.27 -9.54 8.51
CA GLN A 4 2.71 -9.76 8.32
C GLN A 4 3.01 -10.49 7.00
N GLN A 5 2.18 -11.45 6.61
CA GLN A 5 2.31 -12.16 5.34
C GLN A 5 2.22 -11.20 4.15
N LEU A 6 1.25 -10.28 4.17
CA LEU A 6 1.08 -9.30 3.10
C LEU A 6 2.26 -8.32 3.01
N LEU A 7 2.87 -7.96 4.14
CA LEU A 7 4.10 -7.16 4.14
C LEU A 7 5.28 -7.93 3.53
N LEU A 8 5.39 -9.24 3.75
CA LEU A 8 6.44 -10.05 3.13
C LEU A 8 6.25 -10.18 1.62
N GLU A 9 5.00 -10.34 1.17
CA GLU A 9 4.64 -10.36 -0.25
C GLU A 9 4.96 -9.01 -0.91
N LEU A 10 4.56 -7.89 -0.29
CA LEU A 10 4.86 -6.55 -0.78
C LEU A 10 6.38 -6.29 -0.85
N LYS A 11 7.12 -6.71 0.18
CA LYS A 11 8.59 -6.64 0.19
C LYS A 11 9.19 -7.34 -1.03
N LYS A 12 8.71 -8.56 -1.32
CA LYS A 12 9.20 -9.36 -2.44
C LYS A 12 8.90 -8.68 -3.79
N ILE A 13 7.70 -8.14 -3.97
CA ILE A 13 7.31 -7.40 -5.17
C ILE A 13 8.22 -6.17 -5.37
N ILE A 14 8.46 -5.39 -4.31
CA ILE A 14 9.33 -4.20 -4.38
C ILE A 14 10.76 -4.58 -4.77
N GLU A 15 11.26 -5.70 -4.25
CA GLU A 15 12.61 -6.19 -4.58
C GLU A 15 12.69 -6.72 -6.02
N GLU A 16 11.70 -7.48 -6.49
CA GLU A 16 11.69 -8.09 -7.82
C GLU A 16 11.46 -7.05 -8.94
N ASP A 17 10.49 -6.17 -8.78
CA ASP A 17 10.06 -5.27 -9.85
C ASP A 17 10.86 -3.96 -9.89
N TYR A 18 11.35 -3.50 -8.74
CA TYR A 18 12.05 -2.20 -8.61
C TYR A 18 13.52 -2.35 -8.21
N GLY A 19 13.98 -3.54 -7.84
CA GLY A 19 15.36 -3.77 -7.42
C GLY A 19 15.73 -3.12 -6.08
N ILE A 20 14.73 -2.72 -5.28
CA ILE A 20 14.93 -2.00 -4.01
C ILE A 20 14.75 -2.96 -2.84
N LYS A 21 15.76 -3.05 -1.97
CA LYS A 21 15.70 -3.87 -0.76
C LYS A 21 15.27 -3.01 0.43
N LEU A 22 14.10 -3.33 0.97
CA LEU A 22 13.54 -2.64 2.14
C LEU A 22 13.53 -3.53 3.39
N THR A 23 13.65 -2.91 4.55
CA THR A 23 13.34 -3.50 5.85
C THR A 23 11.82 -3.67 6.01
N LEU A 24 11.38 -4.51 6.96
CA LEU A 24 9.94 -4.67 7.23
C LEU A 24 9.27 -3.36 7.70
N ALA A 25 10.01 -2.50 8.41
CA ALA A 25 9.51 -1.20 8.85
C ALA A 25 9.24 -0.27 7.64
N GLU A 26 10.20 -0.17 6.71
CA GLU A 26 10.03 0.62 5.48
C GLU A 26 8.89 0.06 4.61
N VAL A 27 8.74 -1.26 4.51
CA VAL A 27 7.63 -1.88 3.76
C VAL A 27 6.29 -1.57 4.42
N MET A 28 6.23 -1.48 5.75
CA MET A 28 5.02 -1.07 6.47
C MET A 28 4.64 0.39 6.18
N GLU A 29 5.62 1.29 6.03
CA GLU A 29 5.38 2.67 5.61
C GLU A 29 4.79 2.73 4.20
N VAL A 30 5.39 2.01 3.24
CA VAL A 30 4.86 1.91 1.86
C VAL A 30 3.43 1.36 1.86
N ALA A 31 3.17 0.27 2.59
CA ALA A 31 1.84 -0.32 2.70
C ALA A 31 0.82 0.68 3.28
N THR A 32 1.22 1.45 4.29
CA THR A 32 0.36 2.47 4.91
C THR A 32 0.01 3.56 3.91
N THR A 33 0.99 4.06 3.15
CA THR A 33 0.76 5.08 2.12
C THR A 33 -0.19 4.57 1.03
N LEU A 34 -0.03 3.32 0.56
CA LEU A 34 -0.91 2.72 -0.45
C LEU A 34 -2.35 2.62 0.06
N VAL A 35 -2.55 2.19 1.31
CA VAL A 35 -3.89 2.11 1.92
C VAL A 35 -4.52 3.50 2.02
N GLN A 36 -3.78 4.49 2.51
CA GLN A 36 -4.27 5.88 2.62
C GLN A 36 -4.65 6.47 1.26
N PHE A 37 -3.85 6.20 0.23
CA PHE A 37 -4.15 6.61 -1.13
C PHE A 37 -5.45 5.98 -1.64
N ALA A 38 -5.61 4.66 -1.48
CA ALA A 38 -6.82 3.96 -1.88
C ALA A 38 -8.06 4.49 -1.14
N GLU A 39 -7.98 4.72 0.17
CA GLU A 39 -9.06 5.31 0.95
C GLU A 39 -9.42 6.72 0.47
N ALA A 40 -8.42 7.54 0.11
CA ALA A 40 -8.64 8.87 -0.43
C ALA A 40 -9.35 8.81 -1.79
N ALA A 41 -8.91 7.92 -2.68
CA ALA A 41 -9.55 7.71 -3.98
C ALA A 41 -11.01 7.28 -3.83
N MET A 42 -11.31 6.31 -2.96
CA MET A 42 -12.68 5.85 -2.69
C MET A 42 -13.56 6.98 -2.14
N LYS A 43 -13.03 7.86 -1.28
CA LYS A 43 -13.77 9.03 -0.77
C LYS A 43 -14.09 10.05 -1.86
N ILE A 44 -13.22 10.20 -2.85
CA ILE A 44 -13.46 11.08 -4.01
C ILE A 44 -14.57 10.48 -4.88
N GLU A 45 -14.46 9.19 -5.23
CA GLU A 45 -15.45 8.48 -6.04
C GLU A 45 -16.84 8.49 -5.39
N ALA A 46 -16.91 8.24 -4.08
CA ALA A 46 -18.17 8.28 -3.34
C ALA A 46 -18.85 9.66 -3.40
N LYS A 47 -18.07 10.76 -3.41
CA LYS A 47 -18.62 12.11 -3.61
C LYS A 47 -19.13 12.31 -5.03
N SER A 48 -18.40 11.83 -6.03
CA SER A 48 -18.78 11.95 -7.44
C SER A 48 -20.04 11.16 -7.79
N ASN A 49 -20.28 10.00 -7.17
CA ASN A 49 -21.46 9.17 -7.41
C ASN A 49 -22.73 9.62 -6.67
N SER A 50 -22.63 10.63 -5.78
CA SER A 50 -23.75 11.12 -4.97
C SER A 50 -24.37 12.42 -5.52
N SER A 51 -23.98 12.85 -6.74
CA SER A 51 -24.45 14.08 -7.41
C SER A 51 -25.20 13.79 -8.69
#